data_AF-A0A9J6ERT8-F1
#
_entry.id   AF-A0A9J6ERT8-F1
#
_cell.length_a   1.000
_cell.length_b   1.000
_cell.length_c   1.000
_cell.angle_alpha   90.00
_cell.angle_beta   90.00
_cell.angle_gamma   90.00
#
_symmetry.space_group_name_H-M   'P 1'
#
loop_
_entity.id
_entity.type
_entity.pdbx_description
1 polymer ?
#
loop_
_entity_poly.entity_id
_entity_poly.type
_entity_poly.pdbx_seq_one_letter_code
_entity_poly.pdbx_strand_id
1 'polypeptide(L)'
;MCAGLSKFLANAKSLRTLKLSAQSLSGRDGTLILEGLRRNAAIRTLSLNMTIVSALVAPSNGAFTDYLRENRTMRKLIVKSYYPDDFAALHQVLRALFRPATISELELIGFMLDEASSRLVAELIGENRSLSGLSMVDSFFYGGAGTTEYKDKCLRITPWLAALGTNGTLKKLTMELACFSLDECRSLFQAVKSNASLKNITVDSIRHEDVAGICRALREAGVRERFLFGRHHVVRSPAVTLKECKELSRVTIDSIVLCRPDQLRTALCLLPSCSHVTSLILAVWQPLFNRDVCALIAQYITATTVLKELKLTLASITSYPADRVERALMQALCANESLRQLCMTGLRFNEAEVQMLVDKLQASRTLCELTFYPDDYDSTIWLVQKLSPIVSRNYTLVRIELPRHVVLRADLFSVDDAVRRNASLVSRAAHFVAGRKLRYCAAALEQIHWNPALVAKVQALARVDENEAASRISKIAKTLPELDGFMRAAGVVKYSVVCHARDDGQKQLVDIDGDCWLHIRRYLKIDDVVD
;
A
#
# COMPACT_ATOMS: atom_id res chain seq x y z
N MET A 1 -33.07 -5.16 7.61
CA MET A 1 -31.62 -4.94 7.82
C MET A 1 -31.25 -3.45 7.76
N CYS A 2 -31.56 -2.73 6.67
CA CYS A 2 -31.14 -1.34 6.46
C CYS A 2 -31.76 -0.31 7.44
N ALA A 3 -32.98 -0.53 7.95
CA ALA A 3 -33.55 0.32 9.01
C ALA A 3 -32.75 0.25 10.33
N GLY A 4 -32.27 -0.93 10.70
CA GLY A 4 -31.40 -1.11 11.86
C GLY A 4 -30.04 -0.44 11.66
N LEU A 5 -29.46 -0.55 10.47
CA LEU A 5 -28.23 0.15 10.10
C LEU A 5 -28.43 1.68 10.14
N SER A 6 -29.53 2.21 9.62
CA SER A 6 -29.85 3.63 9.67
C SER A 6 -29.91 4.15 11.12
N LYS A 7 -30.61 3.44 12.00
CA LYS A 7 -30.69 3.77 13.43
C LYS A 7 -29.31 3.70 14.11
N PHE A 8 -28.51 2.70 13.79
CA PHE A 8 -27.14 2.59 14.29
C PHE A 8 -26.30 3.78 13.83
N LEU A 9 -26.31 4.10 12.53
CA LEU A 9 -25.57 5.22 11.96
C LEU A 9 -25.99 6.53 12.61
N ALA A 10 -27.28 6.81 12.78
CA ALA A 10 -27.75 8.03 13.41
C ALA A 10 -27.21 8.23 14.85
N ASN A 11 -26.98 7.14 15.59
CA ASN A 11 -26.60 7.19 17.01
C ASN A 11 -25.11 6.93 17.28
N ALA A 12 -24.34 6.46 16.30
CA ALA A 12 -22.95 6.09 16.48
C ALA A 12 -22.05 7.32 16.68
N LYS A 13 -21.67 7.62 17.94
CA LYS A 13 -20.83 8.77 18.30
C LYS A 13 -19.32 8.54 18.10
N SER A 14 -18.88 7.29 18.12
CA SER A 14 -17.47 6.88 17.98
C SER A 14 -17.06 6.47 16.57
N LEU A 15 -18.03 6.20 15.68
CA LEU A 15 -17.75 5.73 14.32
C LEU A 15 -17.19 6.86 13.45
N ARG A 16 -15.91 6.79 13.10
CA ARG A 16 -15.22 7.79 12.26
C ARG A 16 -15.17 7.43 10.78
N THR A 17 -15.21 6.14 10.47
CA THR A 17 -15.05 5.63 9.11
C THR A 17 -16.16 4.63 8.82
N LEU A 18 -16.90 4.87 7.74
CA LEU A 18 -17.87 3.92 7.20
C LEU A 18 -17.41 3.48 5.81
N LYS A 19 -17.33 2.15 5.60
CA LYS A 19 -17.06 1.55 4.30
C LYS A 19 -18.22 0.62 3.94
N LEU A 20 -18.85 0.88 2.80
CA LEU A 20 -19.92 0.04 2.27
C LEU A 20 -19.49 -0.48 0.89
N SER A 21 -19.41 -1.80 0.78
CA SER A 21 -18.98 -2.51 -0.44
C SER A 21 -20.04 -3.50 -0.94
N ALA A 22 -21.32 -3.22 -0.66
CA ALA A 22 -22.42 -4.05 -1.15
C ALA A 22 -22.43 -4.04 -2.69
N GLN A 23 -22.64 -5.21 -3.29
CA GLN A 23 -22.70 -5.35 -4.76
C GLN A 23 -23.97 -4.73 -5.33
N SER A 24 -25.06 -4.71 -4.57
CA SER A 24 -26.28 -3.97 -4.89
C SER A 24 -26.99 -3.49 -3.63
N LEU A 25 -27.66 -2.35 -3.73
CA LEU A 25 -28.64 -1.85 -2.76
C LEU A 25 -29.87 -1.42 -3.52
N SER A 26 -31.06 -1.69 -2.98
CA SER A 26 -32.28 -1.08 -3.53
C SER A 26 -32.28 0.43 -3.27
N GLY A 27 -32.97 1.22 -4.10
CA GLY A 27 -33.10 2.66 -3.89
C GLY A 27 -33.72 3.02 -2.53
N ARG A 28 -34.62 2.17 -2.02
CA ARG A 28 -35.21 2.31 -0.67
C ARG A 28 -34.18 2.10 0.43
N ASP A 29 -33.33 1.08 0.31
CA ASP A 29 -32.27 0.81 1.27
C ASP A 29 -31.22 1.93 1.29
N GLY A 30 -30.87 2.45 0.12
CA GLY A 30 -30.00 3.61 -0.01
C GLY A 30 -30.56 4.84 0.71
N THR A 31 -31.85 5.14 0.53
CA THR A 31 -32.50 6.30 1.17
C THR A 31 -32.43 6.20 2.70
N LEU A 32 -32.72 5.02 3.27
CA LEU A 32 -32.61 4.78 4.71
C LEU A 32 -31.19 4.98 5.24
N ILE A 33 -30.17 4.56 4.47
CA ILE A 33 -28.76 4.77 4.83
C ILE A 33 -28.43 6.27 4.84
N LEU A 34 -28.90 7.04 3.85
CA LEU A 34 -28.70 8.49 3.81
C LEU A 34 -29.36 9.21 4.99
N GLU A 35 -30.56 8.80 5.40
CA GLU A 35 -31.23 9.37 6.58
C GLU A 35 -30.39 9.16 7.86
N GLY A 36 -29.84 7.96 8.03
CA GLY A 36 -28.94 7.66 9.14
C GLY A 36 -27.66 8.48 9.10
N LEU A 37 -27.09 8.65 7.90
CA LEU A 37 -25.88 9.45 7.68
C LEU A 37 -26.10 10.94 7.91
N ARG A 38 -27.24 11.51 7.49
CA ARG A 38 -27.61 12.91 7.73
C ARG A 38 -27.63 13.27 9.22
N ARG A 39 -28.08 12.32 10.06
CA ARG A 39 -28.12 12.50 11.52
C ARG A 39 -26.78 12.22 12.21
N ASN A 40 -25.80 11.66 11.51
CA ASN A 40 -24.53 11.31 12.09
C ASN A 40 -23.53 12.49 12.04
N ALA A 41 -23.11 12.95 13.23
CA ALA A 41 -22.10 14.01 13.37
C ALA A 41 -20.65 13.49 13.55
N ALA A 42 -20.45 12.18 13.57
CA ALA A 42 -19.21 11.52 13.96
C ALA A 42 -18.33 11.08 12.79
N ILE A 43 -18.92 10.67 11.67
CA ILE A 43 -18.25 10.10 10.50
C ILE A 43 -17.46 11.18 9.77
N ARG A 44 -16.18 10.90 9.53
CA ARG A 44 -15.27 11.78 8.79
C ARG A 44 -14.83 11.18 7.45
N THR A 45 -14.91 9.87 7.32
CA THR A 45 -14.53 9.13 6.11
C THR A 45 -15.69 8.27 5.65
N LEU A 46 -16.15 8.48 4.42
CA LEU A 46 -17.18 7.68 3.78
C LEU A 46 -16.62 7.00 2.53
N SER A 47 -16.75 5.68 2.43
CA SER A 47 -16.38 4.91 1.25
C SER A 47 -17.57 4.13 0.73
N LEU A 48 -17.92 4.36 -0.53
CA LEU A 48 -19.08 3.78 -1.21
C LEU A 48 -18.68 3.15 -2.53
N ASN A 49 -19.41 2.10 -2.93
CA ASN A 49 -19.41 1.61 -4.30
C ASN A 49 -20.35 2.44 -5.18
N MET A 50 -20.04 2.55 -6.47
CA MET A 50 -20.83 3.28 -7.44
C MET A 50 -22.22 2.68 -7.63
N THR A 51 -22.39 1.36 -7.51
CA THR A 51 -23.73 0.74 -7.54
C THR A 51 -24.65 1.29 -6.46
N ILE A 52 -24.09 1.65 -5.30
CA ILE A 52 -24.81 2.33 -4.21
C ILE A 52 -25.09 3.78 -4.61
N VAL A 53 -24.08 4.50 -5.10
CA VAL A 53 -24.22 5.89 -5.50
C VAL A 53 -25.28 6.06 -6.59
N SER A 54 -25.27 5.23 -7.63
CA SER A 54 -26.23 5.31 -8.74
C SER A 54 -27.66 5.06 -8.28
N ALA A 55 -27.87 4.13 -7.34
CA ALA A 55 -29.18 3.94 -6.70
C ALA A 55 -29.63 5.18 -5.88
N LEU A 56 -28.69 5.97 -5.37
CA LEU A 56 -28.93 7.19 -4.59
C LEU A 56 -29.03 8.46 -5.43
N VAL A 57 -28.59 8.40 -6.68
CA VAL A 57 -28.49 9.53 -7.62
C VAL A 57 -29.55 9.44 -8.73
N ALA A 58 -30.28 8.33 -8.83
CA ALA A 58 -31.39 8.16 -9.77
C ALA A 58 -32.40 9.34 -9.75
N PRO A 59 -33.06 9.66 -10.89
CA PRO A 59 -33.77 10.92 -11.14
C PRO A 59 -34.87 11.29 -10.12
N SER A 60 -35.31 10.36 -9.29
CA SER A 60 -36.36 10.59 -8.30
C SER A 60 -35.89 11.15 -6.96
N ASN A 61 -34.58 11.38 -6.71
CA ASN A 61 -34.24 11.92 -5.38
C ASN A 61 -33.04 12.84 -5.19
N GLY A 62 -31.98 12.88 -6.01
CA GLY A 62 -30.85 13.81 -5.77
C GLY A 62 -30.22 13.76 -4.36
N ALA A 63 -30.62 12.80 -3.51
CA ALA A 63 -30.58 12.94 -2.07
C ALA A 63 -29.15 12.81 -1.55
N PHE A 64 -28.33 12.05 -2.28
CA PHE A 64 -26.91 11.97 -2.02
C PHE A 64 -26.19 13.28 -2.35
N THR A 65 -26.57 13.95 -3.45
CA THR A 65 -25.99 15.26 -3.78
C THR A 65 -26.37 16.30 -2.73
N ASP A 66 -27.62 16.29 -2.26
CA ASP A 66 -28.07 17.17 -1.17
C ASP A 66 -27.33 16.86 0.13
N TYR A 67 -27.22 15.57 0.48
CA TYR A 67 -26.46 15.14 1.64
C TYR A 67 -25.00 15.62 1.59
N LEU A 68 -24.33 15.50 0.44
CA LEU A 68 -22.95 15.99 0.30
C LEU A 68 -22.86 17.51 0.49
N ARG A 69 -23.84 18.28 0.01
CA ARG A 69 -23.88 19.75 0.18
C ARG A 69 -24.17 20.18 1.62
N GLU A 70 -25.03 19.45 2.32
CA GLU A 70 -25.45 19.75 3.70
C GLU A 70 -24.45 19.24 4.75
N ASN A 71 -23.67 18.20 4.42
CA ASN A 71 -22.77 17.58 5.36
C ASN A 71 -21.67 18.55 5.84
N ARG A 72 -21.45 18.60 7.16
CA ARG A 72 -20.46 19.49 7.80
C ARG A 72 -19.30 18.76 8.49
N THR A 73 -19.29 17.43 8.45
CA THR A 73 -18.39 16.59 9.27
C THR A 73 -17.42 15.77 8.44
N MET A 74 -17.83 15.39 7.23
CA MET A 74 -17.07 14.57 6.29
C MET A 74 -15.87 15.35 5.77
N ARG A 75 -14.71 14.68 5.83
CA ARG A 75 -13.42 15.18 5.35
C ARG A 75 -12.90 14.39 4.16
N LYS A 76 -13.18 13.08 4.11
CA LYS A 76 -12.75 12.18 3.05
C LYS A 76 -13.92 11.43 2.43
N LEU A 77 -14.05 11.54 1.11
CA LEU A 77 -14.99 10.76 0.29
C LEU A 77 -14.20 9.81 -0.62
N ILE A 78 -14.56 8.53 -0.59
CA ILE A 78 -14.01 7.50 -1.47
C ILE A 78 -15.17 6.90 -2.27
N VAL A 79 -15.12 7.03 -3.59
CA VAL A 79 -16.09 6.40 -4.50
C VAL A 79 -15.35 5.36 -5.34
N LYS A 80 -15.91 4.16 -5.44
CA LYS A 80 -15.32 3.04 -6.19
C LYS A 80 -16.29 2.55 -7.23
N SER A 81 -15.88 2.42 -8.49
CA SER A 81 -16.66 1.73 -9.50
C SER A 81 -16.04 0.38 -9.88
N TYR A 82 -16.89 -0.59 -10.16
CA TYR A 82 -16.53 -1.81 -10.90
C TYR A 82 -17.00 -1.75 -12.35
N TYR A 83 -17.84 -0.75 -12.68
CA TYR A 83 -18.38 -0.49 -14.01
C TYR A 83 -17.89 0.89 -14.46
N PRO A 84 -16.78 0.95 -15.21
CA PRO A 84 -16.11 2.21 -15.47
C PRO A 84 -16.94 3.20 -16.31
N ASP A 85 -18.00 2.74 -16.98
CA ASP A 85 -18.87 3.49 -17.90
C ASP A 85 -20.05 4.25 -17.26
N ASP A 86 -20.20 4.24 -15.93
CA ASP A 86 -21.32 4.95 -15.26
C ASP A 86 -21.03 6.47 -15.10
N PHE A 87 -21.01 7.18 -16.22
CA PHE A 87 -20.68 8.60 -16.30
C PHE A 87 -21.74 9.49 -15.62
N ALA A 88 -23.02 9.17 -15.77
CA ALA A 88 -24.11 10.03 -15.31
C ALA A 88 -24.10 10.21 -13.78
N ALA A 89 -23.92 9.12 -13.04
CA ALA A 89 -23.88 9.19 -11.59
C ALA A 89 -22.56 9.82 -11.08
N LEU A 90 -21.44 9.61 -11.79
CA LEU A 90 -20.18 10.30 -11.49
C LEU A 90 -20.30 11.82 -11.67
N HIS A 91 -20.93 12.29 -12.75
CA HIS A 91 -21.15 13.72 -13.01
C HIS A 91 -21.91 14.38 -11.86
N GLN A 92 -22.95 13.72 -11.34
CA GLN A 92 -23.75 14.24 -10.23
C GLN A 92 -22.96 14.34 -8.93
N VAL A 93 -22.11 13.33 -8.63
CA VAL A 93 -21.20 13.41 -7.48
C VAL A 93 -20.23 14.58 -7.64
N LEU A 94 -19.57 14.72 -8.79
CA LEU A 94 -18.61 15.81 -9.03
C LEU A 94 -19.26 17.19 -8.87
N ARG A 95 -20.45 17.40 -9.46
CA ARG A 95 -21.20 18.66 -9.32
C ARG A 95 -21.59 18.96 -7.88
N ALA A 96 -21.94 17.93 -7.10
CA ALA A 96 -22.25 18.11 -5.69
C ALA A 96 -21.04 18.57 -4.86
N LEU A 97 -19.81 18.35 -5.35
CA LEU A 97 -18.56 18.68 -4.66
C LEU A 97 -18.03 20.08 -4.94
N PHE A 98 -18.67 20.88 -5.80
CA PHE A 98 -18.25 22.28 -6.03
C PHE A 98 -18.46 23.20 -4.81
N ARG A 99 -19.50 22.95 -4.01
CA ARG A 99 -19.90 23.81 -2.88
C ARG A 99 -19.51 23.35 -1.46
N PRO A 100 -19.33 22.05 -1.11
CA PRO A 100 -19.09 21.65 0.26
C PRO A 100 -17.70 22.08 0.73
N ALA A 101 -17.66 22.95 1.73
CA ALA A 101 -16.43 23.48 2.31
C ALA A 101 -15.67 22.49 3.22
N THR A 102 -16.22 21.29 3.48
CA THR A 102 -15.65 20.39 4.50
C THR A 102 -14.81 19.25 3.94
N ILE A 103 -15.09 18.81 2.71
CA ILE A 103 -14.37 17.71 2.08
C ILE A 103 -13.01 18.23 1.64
N SER A 104 -11.96 17.63 2.20
CA SER A 104 -10.57 17.98 1.93
C SER A 104 -9.82 16.91 1.14
N GLU A 105 -10.37 15.69 1.05
CA GLU A 105 -9.81 14.56 0.31
C GLU A 105 -10.90 13.85 -0.51
N LEU A 106 -10.69 13.74 -1.82
CA LEU A 106 -11.53 12.97 -2.74
C LEU A 106 -10.72 11.84 -3.37
N GLU A 107 -11.28 10.63 -3.37
CA GLU A 107 -10.69 9.44 -3.98
C GLU A 107 -11.69 8.77 -4.91
N LEU A 108 -11.36 8.73 -6.20
CA LEU A 108 -12.10 8.08 -7.27
C LEU A 108 -11.30 6.83 -7.70
N ILE A 109 -11.92 5.66 -7.64
CA ILE A 109 -11.25 4.39 -7.97
C ILE A 109 -12.03 3.67 -9.06
N GLY A 110 -11.36 3.27 -10.14
CA GLY A 110 -11.94 2.44 -11.20
C GLY A 110 -12.87 3.17 -12.15
N PHE A 111 -12.63 4.45 -12.45
CA PHE A 111 -13.50 5.26 -13.31
C PHE A 111 -12.87 5.55 -14.68
N MET A 112 -13.68 5.50 -15.74
CA MET A 112 -13.35 6.19 -16.97
C MET A 112 -13.85 7.63 -16.92
N LEU A 113 -13.02 8.57 -17.36
CA LEU A 113 -13.38 9.98 -17.46
C LEU A 113 -13.65 10.31 -18.92
N ASP A 114 -14.92 10.46 -19.27
CA ASP A 114 -15.33 11.09 -20.52
C ASP A 114 -14.98 12.59 -20.52
N GLU A 115 -15.21 13.26 -21.66
CA GLU A 115 -14.93 14.70 -21.81
C GLU A 115 -15.69 15.53 -20.76
N ALA A 116 -16.94 15.17 -20.47
CA ALA A 116 -17.76 15.87 -19.48
C ALA A 116 -17.22 15.66 -18.05
N SER A 117 -16.88 14.43 -17.65
CA SER A 117 -16.27 14.16 -16.34
C SER A 117 -14.92 14.85 -16.20
N SER A 118 -14.09 14.84 -17.26
CA SER A 118 -12.81 15.52 -17.29
C SER A 118 -12.96 17.02 -16.99
N ARG A 119 -13.89 17.70 -17.67
CA ARG A 119 -14.19 19.12 -17.41
C ARG A 119 -14.69 19.35 -16.00
N LEU A 120 -15.61 18.52 -15.51
CA LEU A 120 -16.13 18.65 -14.14
C LEU A 120 -15.03 18.50 -13.08
N VAL A 121 -14.04 17.62 -13.29
CA VAL A 121 -12.91 17.54 -12.35
C VAL A 121 -12.00 18.77 -12.46
N ALA A 122 -11.77 19.31 -13.67
CA ALA A 122 -11.03 20.55 -13.83
C ALA A 122 -11.72 21.73 -13.12
N GLU A 123 -13.03 21.88 -13.28
CA GLU A 123 -13.84 22.86 -12.57
C GLU A 123 -13.76 22.64 -11.05
N LEU A 124 -13.83 21.38 -10.60
CA LEU A 124 -13.70 21.05 -9.18
C LEU A 124 -12.36 21.52 -8.61
N ILE A 125 -11.27 21.30 -9.34
CA ILE A 125 -9.94 21.77 -8.95
C ILE A 125 -9.88 23.31 -8.99
N GLY A 126 -10.47 23.94 -10.00
CA GLY A 126 -10.43 25.41 -10.17
C GLY A 126 -11.24 26.16 -9.11
N GLU A 127 -12.42 25.66 -8.74
CA GLU A 127 -13.38 26.33 -7.87
C GLU A 127 -13.30 25.91 -6.41
N ASN A 128 -13.01 24.64 -6.12
CA ASN A 128 -13.05 24.14 -4.75
C ASN A 128 -11.84 24.65 -3.94
N ARG A 129 -12.13 25.29 -2.80
CA ARG A 129 -11.12 25.87 -1.90
C ARG A 129 -10.83 25.02 -0.65
N SER A 130 -11.56 23.93 -0.42
CA SER A 130 -11.31 23.02 0.70
C SER A 130 -10.49 21.79 0.30
N LEU A 131 -10.55 21.41 -0.98
CA LEU A 131 -9.90 20.22 -1.50
C LEU A 131 -8.38 20.38 -1.47
N SER A 132 -7.75 19.49 -0.69
CA SER A 132 -6.30 19.44 -0.48
C SER A 132 -5.66 18.16 -1.02
N GLY A 133 -6.48 17.13 -1.26
CA GLY A 133 -6.05 15.88 -1.88
C GLY A 133 -7.08 15.37 -2.89
N LEU A 134 -6.62 15.05 -4.10
CA LEU A 134 -7.39 14.38 -5.14
C LEU A 134 -6.66 13.10 -5.53
N SER A 135 -7.36 11.98 -5.57
CA SER A 135 -6.78 10.70 -5.94
C SER A 135 -7.65 10.00 -6.96
N MET A 136 -7.07 9.68 -8.12
CA MET A 136 -7.70 8.93 -9.20
C MET A 136 -6.86 7.67 -9.41
N VAL A 137 -7.32 6.54 -8.85
CA VAL A 137 -6.61 5.25 -8.89
C VAL A 137 -7.33 4.34 -9.87
N ASP A 138 -6.58 3.60 -10.70
CA ASP A 138 -7.14 2.77 -11.78
C ASP A 138 -8.21 3.55 -12.60
N SER A 139 -7.99 4.84 -12.79
CA SER A 139 -8.94 5.75 -13.45
C SER A 139 -8.26 6.48 -14.59
N PHE A 140 -8.89 6.47 -15.76
CA PHE A 140 -8.24 6.94 -16.99
C PHE A 140 -9.16 7.76 -17.86
N PHE A 141 -8.56 8.66 -18.64
CA PHE A 141 -9.27 9.52 -19.58
C PHE A 141 -9.70 8.73 -20.80
N TYR A 142 -11.00 8.65 -21.03
CA TYR A 142 -11.57 8.01 -22.21
C TYR A 142 -11.31 8.89 -23.44
N GLY A 143 -10.38 8.45 -24.29
CA GLY A 143 -10.27 8.96 -25.65
C GLY A 143 -11.21 8.14 -26.52
N GLY A 144 -12.31 8.74 -26.97
CA GLY A 144 -13.38 8.06 -27.72
C GLY A 144 -12.85 6.97 -28.66
N ALA A 145 -13.37 5.75 -28.51
CA ALA A 145 -13.04 4.66 -29.42
C ALA A 145 -13.44 5.06 -30.85
N GLY A 146 -12.47 5.08 -31.78
CA GLY A 146 -12.77 4.92 -33.21
C GLY A 146 -12.67 6.12 -34.13
N THR A 147 -12.01 7.24 -33.77
CA THR A 147 -11.65 8.24 -34.80
C THR A 147 -10.15 8.51 -34.80
N THR A 148 -9.51 8.12 -35.91
CA THR A 148 -8.11 8.37 -36.27
C THR A 148 -7.80 9.86 -36.52
N GLU A 149 -8.63 10.77 -36.05
CA GLU A 149 -8.53 12.22 -36.25
C GLU A 149 -8.54 13.00 -34.94
N TYR A 150 -7.62 12.68 -34.02
CA TYR A 150 -7.18 13.66 -33.02
C TYR A 150 -5.76 14.10 -33.37
N LYS A 151 -5.66 14.99 -34.35
CA LYS A 151 -4.42 15.69 -34.71
C LYS A 151 -4.00 16.72 -33.64
N ASP A 152 -4.86 17.01 -32.66
CA ASP A 152 -4.56 17.97 -31.59
C ASP A 152 -4.66 17.31 -30.20
N LYS A 153 -3.65 16.47 -29.90
CA LYS A 153 -3.63 15.58 -28.72
C LYS A 153 -3.53 16.32 -27.37
N CYS A 154 -3.29 17.63 -27.34
CA CYS A 154 -3.13 18.39 -26.09
C CYS A 154 -4.43 18.99 -25.51
N LEU A 155 -5.52 19.06 -26.29
CA LEU A 155 -6.70 19.86 -25.90
C LEU A 155 -7.50 19.26 -24.73
N ARG A 156 -7.59 17.92 -24.62
CA ARG A 156 -8.49 17.26 -23.65
C ARG A 156 -8.12 17.48 -22.18
N ILE A 157 -6.83 17.65 -21.88
CA ILE A 157 -6.36 17.94 -20.51
C ILE A 157 -6.11 19.43 -20.28
N THR A 158 -6.29 20.29 -21.29
CA THR A 158 -6.01 21.73 -21.15
C THR A 158 -6.81 22.39 -20.01
N PRO A 159 -8.12 22.11 -19.82
CA PRO A 159 -8.86 22.64 -18.68
C PRO A 159 -8.26 22.21 -17.34
N TRP A 160 -7.80 20.95 -17.26
CA TRP A 160 -7.13 20.39 -16.10
C TRP A 160 -5.82 21.11 -15.79
N LEU A 161 -4.99 21.35 -16.81
CA LEU A 161 -3.71 22.02 -16.65
C LEU A 161 -3.88 23.47 -16.18
N ALA A 162 -4.87 24.19 -16.72
CA ALA A 162 -5.19 25.55 -16.29
C ALA A 162 -5.68 25.60 -14.83
N ALA A 163 -6.59 24.67 -14.46
CA ALA A 163 -7.07 24.55 -13.10
C ALA A 163 -5.95 24.18 -12.12
N LEU A 164 -5.09 23.23 -12.48
CA LEU A 164 -3.92 22.87 -11.69
C LEU A 164 -2.93 24.02 -11.57
N GLY A 165 -2.68 24.80 -12.61
CA GLY A 165 -1.75 25.93 -12.55
C GLY A 165 -2.18 27.03 -11.58
N THR A 166 -3.49 27.23 -11.41
CA THR A 166 -4.06 28.33 -10.61
C THR A 166 -4.55 27.92 -9.23
N ASN A 167 -4.75 26.61 -8.99
CA ASN A 167 -5.25 26.13 -7.70
C ASN A 167 -4.20 26.33 -6.57
N GLY A 168 -4.61 26.96 -5.47
CA GLY A 168 -3.74 27.20 -4.30
C GLY A 168 -3.95 26.26 -3.11
N THR A 169 -4.84 25.27 -3.20
CA THR A 169 -5.31 24.49 -2.04
C THR A 169 -4.90 23.02 -2.12
N LEU A 170 -4.81 22.48 -3.33
CA LEU A 170 -4.44 21.10 -3.63
C LEU A 170 -2.96 20.89 -3.33
N LYS A 171 -2.70 19.96 -2.41
CA LYS A 171 -1.36 19.59 -1.95
C LYS A 171 -0.95 18.21 -2.43
N LYS A 172 -1.93 17.34 -2.69
CA LYS A 172 -1.74 15.96 -3.10
C LYS A 172 -2.57 15.61 -4.33
N LEU A 173 -1.95 14.97 -5.31
CA LEU A 173 -2.63 14.46 -6.50
C LEU A 173 -2.16 13.01 -6.76
N THR A 174 -3.09 12.07 -6.91
CA THR A 174 -2.78 10.73 -7.46
C THR A 174 -3.45 10.60 -8.81
N MET A 175 -2.72 10.14 -9.83
CA MET A 175 -3.24 9.96 -11.18
C MET A 175 -2.46 8.89 -11.96
N GLU A 176 -3.03 8.40 -13.07
CA GLU A 176 -2.35 7.53 -14.02
C GLU A 176 -1.83 8.33 -15.22
N LEU A 177 -0.64 8.00 -15.72
CA LEU A 177 -0.06 8.62 -16.93
C LEU A 177 -0.16 7.74 -18.18
N ALA A 178 -0.70 6.53 -18.07
CA ALA A 178 -0.78 5.58 -19.19
C ALA A 178 -1.49 6.15 -20.43
N CYS A 179 -2.49 7.01 -20.23
CA CYS A 179 -3.23 7.63 -21.32
C CYS A 179 -2.66 8.97 -21.79
N PHE A 180 -1.59 9.50 -21.20
CA PHE A 180 -1.02 10.80 -21.56
C PHE A 180 0.03 10.62 -22.63
N SER A 181 -0.02 11.43 -23.69
CA SER A 181 1.10 11.59 -24.60
C SER A 181 2.29 12.27 -23.92
N LEU A 182 3.47 12.20 -24.54
CA LEU A 182 4.67 12.86 -24.00
C LEU A 182 4.49 14.39 -23.88
N ASP A 183 3.81 15.02 -24.84
CA ASP A 183 3.59 16.48 -24.81
C ASP A 183 2.56 16.90 -23.77
N GLU A 184 1.55 16.05 -23.52
CA GLU A 184 0.63 16.21 -22.39
C GLU A 184 1.37 16.06 -21.04
N CYS A 185 2.27 15.09 -20.92
CA CYS A 185 3.14 14.96 -19.74
C CYS A 185 4.02 16.20 -19.53
N ARG A 186 4.65 16.73 -20.60
CA ARG A 186 5.44 17.97 -20.53
C ARG A 186 4.60 19.14 -20.05
N SER A 187 3.40 19.30 -20.61
CA SER A 187 2.48 20.38 -20.23
C SER A 187 2.02 20.26 -18.77
N LEU A 188 1.78 19.03 -18.30
CA LEU A 188 1.54 18.73 -16.88
C LEU A 188 2.72 19.15 -16.00
N PHE A 189 3.95 18.79 -16.37
CA PHE A 189 5.13 19.14 -15.58
C PHE A 189 5.33 20.66 -15.49
N GLN A 190 5.04 21.41 -16.56
CA GLN A 190 5.07 22.88 -16.52
C GLN A 190 3.97 23.48 -15.64
N ALA A 191 2.75 22.95 -15.70
CA ALA A 191 1.66 23.37 -14.81
C ALA A 191 2.01 23.12 -13.34
N VAL A 192 2.59 21.95 -13.03
CA VAL A 192 3.06 21.60 -11.69
C VAL A 192 4.21 22.50 -11.23
N LYS A 193 5.15 22.83 -12.12
CA LYS A 193 6.27 23.74 -11.81
C LYS A 193 5.77 25.10 -11.36
N SER A 194 4.74 25.60 -12.04
CA SER A 194 4.13 26.91 -11.76
C SER A 194 3.23 26.90 -10.52
N ASN A 195 2.76 25.72 -10.09
CA ASN A 195 1.92 25.58 -8.90
C ASN A 195 2.77 25.54 -7.61
N ALA A 196 2.44 26.38 -6.63
CA ALA A 196 3.16 26.44 -5.34
C ALA A 196 2.58 25.52 -4.24
N SER A 197 1.31 25.12 -4.34
CA SER A 197 0.62 24.33 -3.30
C SER A 197 0.81 22.83 -3.46
N LEU A 198 0.90 22.34 -4.70
CA LEU A 198 0.96 20.94 -5.07
C LEU A 198 2.37 20.39 -4.85
N LYS A 199 2.53 19.62 -3.78
CA LYS A 199 3.83 19.12 -3.31
C LYS A 199 4.02 17.62 -3.55
N ASN A 200 2.93 16.85 -3.52
CA ASN A 200 3.00 15.39 -3.58
C ASN A 200 2.12 14.87 -4.72
N ILE A 201 2.75 14.44 -5.80
CA ILE A 201 2.09 13.85 -6.95
C ILE A 201 2.46 12.38 -7.01
N THR A 202 1.48 11.50 -6.89
CA THR A 202 1.67 10.06 -7.03
C THR A 202 1.20 9.63 -8.40
N VAL A 203 2.10 9.07 -9.20
CA VAL A 203 1.73 8.43 -10.46
C VAL A 203 1.42 6.96 -10.15
N ASP A 204 0.15 6.57 -10.14
CA ASP A 204 -0.26 5.23 -9.67
C ASP A 204 0.32 4.10 -10.54
N SER A 205 0.20 4.26 -11.86
CA SER A 205 0.76 3.36 -12.86
C SER A 205 1.32 4.13 -14.06
N ILE A 206 2.44 3.65 -14.61
CA ILE A 206 2.92 4.08 -15.93
C ILE A 206 2.92 2.86 -16.85
N ARG A 207 2.02 2.89 -17.83
CA ARG A 207 1.98 1.97 -18.96
C ARG A 207 2.07 2.77 -20.26
N HIS A 208 3.19 3.46 -20.44
CA HIS A 208 3.47 4.28 -21.62
C HIS A 208 4.63 3.67 -22.41
N GLU A 209 4.65 3.84 -23.73
CA GLU A 209 5.70 3.28 -24.58
C GLU A 209 7.04 4.03 -24.44
N ASP A 210 6.97 5.33 -24.20
CA ASP A 210 8.14 6.20 -24.02
C ASP A 210 8.26 6.69 -22.58
N VAL A 211 8.40 5.75 -21.64
CA VAL A 211 8.57 6.15 -20.22
C VAL A 211 9.90 6.87 -20.00
N ALA A 212 10.92 6.52 -20.76
CA ALA A 212 12.21 7.21 -20.72
C ALA A 212 12.08 8.70 -21.07
N GLY A 213 11.29 9.02 -22.11
CA GLY A 213 10.92 10.38 -22.47
C GLY A 213 10.17 11.10 -21.35
N ILE A 214 9.20 10.45 -20.71
CA ILE A 214 8.45 11.02 -19.57
C ILE A 214 9.40 11.33 -18.40
N CYS A 215 10.25 10.37 -18.02
CA CYS A 215 11.27 10.52 -16.98
C CYS A 215 12.26 11.65 -17.30
N ARG A 216 12.71 11.75 -18.55
CA ARG A 216 13.58 12.83 -19.01
C ARG A 216 12.89 14.20 -18.93
N ALA A 217 11.67 14.31 -19.45
CA ALA A 217 10.88 15.53 -19.41
C ALA A 217 10.61 15.99 -17.96
N LEU A 218 10.40 15.04 -17.03
CA LEU A 218 10.21 15.34 -15.62
C LEU A 218 11.48 15.95 -14.99
N ARG A 219 12.65 15.40 -15.33
CA ARG A 219 13.95 15.93 -14.87
C ARG A 219 14.23 17.31 -15.46
N GLU A 220 14.01 17.48 -16.76
CA GLU A 220 14.16 18.78 -17.46
C GLU A 220 13.26 19.87 -16.88
N ALA A 221 12.04 19.51 -16.48
CA ALA A 221 11.12 20.44 -15.83
C ALA A 221 11.55 20.84 -14.40
N GLY A 222 12.46 20.08 -13.77
CA GLY A 222 12.95 20.35 -12.41
C GLY A 222 11.93 20.08 -11.31
N VAL A 223 10.92 19.24 -11.57
CA VAL A 223 9.83 18.94 -10.61
C VAL A 223 9.87 17.52 -10.07
N ARG A 224 10.95 16.77 -10.34
CA ARG A 224 11.11 15.35 -9.97
C ARG A 224 10.80 15.06 -8.51
N GLU A 225 11.27 15.89 -7.57
CA GLU A 225 11.09 15.67 -6.13
C GLU A 225 9.63 15.69 -5.68
N ARG A 226 8.75 16.31 -6.47
CA ARG A 226 7.31 16.35 -6.20
C ARG A 226 6.59 15.09 -6.64
N PHE A 227 7.23 14.23 -7.43
CA PHE A 227 6.64 13.02 -8.01
C PHE A 227 7.07 11.77 -7.25
N LEU A 228 6.11 10.90 -6.97
CA LEU A 228 6.30 9.55 -6.48
C LEU A 228 5.73 8.60 -7.53
N PHE A 229 6.59 7.72 -8.06
CA PHE A 229 6.16 6.73 -9.03
C PHE A 229 5.69 5.47 -8.32
N GLY A 230 4.47 5.06 -8.64
CA GLY A 230 3.87 3.79 -8.29
C GLY A 230 4.41 2.68 -9.19
N ARG A 231 3.51 1.85 -9.74
CA ARG A 231 3.91 0.70 -10.56
C ARG A 231 4.32 1.13 -11.96
N HIS A 232 5.41 0.59 -12.47
CA HIS A 232 5.87 0.90 -13.83
C HIS A 232 5.92 -0.35 -14.70
N HIS A 233 5.20 -0.37 -15.81
CA HIS A 233 5.34 -1.43 -16.81
C HIS A 233 6.51 -1.18 -17.74
N VAL A 234 7.47 -2.10 -17.80
CA VAL A 234 8.52 -2.05 -18.83
C VAL A 234 7.88 -2.37 -20.18
N VAL A 235 7.86 -1.38 -21.07
CA VAL A 235 7.25 -1.48 -22.41
C VAL A 235 8.33 -1.23 -23.47
N ARG A 236 8.39 -2.12 -24.48
CA ARG A 236 9.22 -2.07 -25.71
C ARG A 236 10.74 -1.99 -25.57
N SER A 237 11.29 -1.17 -24.68
CA SER A 237 12.75 -0.92 -24.57
C SER A 237 13.27 -1.08 -23.14
N PRO A 238 13.38 -2.33 -22.62
CA PRO A 238 13.86 -2.60 -21.27
C PRO A 238 15.22 -1.99 -20.95
N ALA A 239 16.12 -1.93 -21.92
CA ALA A 239 17.45 -1.36 -21.73
C ALA A 239 17.43 0.11 -21.34
N VAL A 240 16.58 0.90 -22.02
CA VAL A 240 16.45 2.33 -21.77
C VAL A 240 15.73 2.55 -20.43
N THR A 241 14.60 1.87 -20.23
CA THR A 241 13.81 1.99 -19.00
C THR A 241 14.64 1.65 -17.76
N LEU A 242 15.28 0.47 -17.73
CA LEU A 242 15.97 -0.01 -16.54
C LEU A 242 17.29 0.73 -16.28
N LYS A 243 18.00 1.23 -17.31
CA LYS A 243 19.27 1.94 -17.10
C LYS A 243 19.09 3.44 -16.86
N GLU A 244 18.19 4.10 -17.59
CA GLU A 244 18.06 5.57 -17.58
C GLU A 244 17.02 6.10 -16.59
N CYS A 245 16.08 5.28 -16.13
CA CYS A 245 14.97 5.71 -15.28
C CYS A 245 15.15 5.26 -13.84
N LYS A 246 16.25 5.71 -13.20
CA LYS A 246 16.64 5.33 -11.82
C LYS A 246 15.59 5.74 -10.76
N GLU A 247 14.69 6.65 -11.11
CA GLU A 247 13.54 7.03 -10.29
C GLU A 247 12.48 5.95 -10.09
N LEU A 248 12.48 4.90 -10.90
CA LEU A 248 11.44 3.86 -10.91
C LEU A 248 11.82 2.70 -9.99
N SER A 249 11.42 2.77 -8.73
CA SER A 249 11.75 1.70 -7.77
C SER A 249 10.81 0.50 -7.81
N ARG A 250 9.64 0.63 -8.45
CA ARG A 250 8.63 -0.43 -8.58
C ARG A 250 8.40 -0.78 -10.04
N VAL A 251 8.95 -1.91 -10.46
CA VAL A 251 9.00 -2.33 -11.85
C VAL A 251 8.09 -3.54 -12.07
N THR A 252 7.32 -3.51 -13.14
CA THR A 252 6.51 -4.61 -13.65
C THR A 252 7.06 -5.05 -15.00
N ILE A 253 7.46 -6.31 -15.10
CA ILE A 253 7.84 -6.97 -16.35
C ILE A 253 6.78 -8.03 -16.63
N ASP A 254 6.06 -7.86 -17.74
CA ASP A 254 5.03 -8.79 -18.17
C ASP A 254 5.36 -9.29 -19.58
N SER A 255 5.50 -10.60 -19.72
CA SER A 255 5.87 -11.23 -20.99
C SER A 255 4.82 -11.06 -22.08
N ILE A 256 3.54 -10.85 -21.73
CA ILE A 256 2.48 -10.50 -22.70
C ILE A 256 2.71 -9.07 -23.24
N VAL A 257 3.12 -8.15 -22.37
CA VAL A 257 3.31 -6.73 -22.71
C VAL A 257 4.58 -6.49 -23.53
N LEU A 258 5.64 -7.25 -23.27
CA LEU A 258 6.91 -7.11 -24.01
C LEU A 258 6.81 -7.61 -25.47
N CYS A 259 5.79 -8.41 -25.81
CA CYS A 259 5.50 -8.94 -27.15
C CYS A 259 6.65 -9.71 -27.86
N ARG A 260 7.89 -9.70 -27.35
CA ARG A 260 9.09 -10.33 -27.94
C ARG A 260 9.93 -11.06 -26.88
N PRO A 261 10.33 -12.31 -27.12
CA PRO A 261 11.18 -13.10 -26.21
C PRO A 261 12.49 -12.39 -25.80
N ASP A 262 13.16 -11.74 -26.77
CA ASP A 262 14.47 -11.11 -26.55
C ASP A 262 14.39 -9.93 -25.58
N GLN A 263 13.25 -9.23 -25.55
CA GLN A 263 13.05 -8.13 -24.61
C GLN A 263 12.93 -8.63 -23.17
N LEU A 264 12.26 -9.77 -22.94
CA LEU A 264 12.20 -10.39 -21.63
C LEU A 264 13.60 -10.80 -21.15
N ARG A 265 14.37 -11.50 -22.01
CA ARG A 265 15.76 -11.88 -21.69
C ARG A 265 16.61 -10.65 -21.40
N THR A 266 16.52 -9.62 -22.24
CA THR A 266 17.25 -8.35 -22.04
C THR A 266 16.89 -7.71 -20.70
N ALA A 267 15.60 -7.64 -20.36
CA ALA A 267 15.15 -7.08 -19.08
C ALA A 267 15.76 -7.84 -17.89
N LEU A 268 15.65 -9.17 -17.91
CA LEU A 268 16.17 -10.03 -16.83
C LEU A 268 17.69 -9.95 -16.68
N CYS A 269 18.44 -9.87 -17.78
CA CYS A 269 19.90 -9.69 -17.74
C CYS A 269 20.33 -8.33 -17.18
N LEU A 270 19.48 -7.30 -17.26
CA LEU A 270 19.78 -5.96 -16.78
C LEU A 270 19.38 -5.71 -15.33
N LEU A 271 18.40 -6.45 -14.82
CA LEU A 271 17.93 -6.33 -13.44
C LEU A 271 19.04 -6.38 -12.38
N PRO A 272 20.07 -7.27 -12.48
CA PRO A 272 21.17 -7.30 -11.50
C PRO A 272 21.95 -5.98 -11.38
N SER A 273 21.99 -5.17 -12.43
CA SER A 273 22.65 -3.84 -12.41
C SER A 273 21.76 -2.72 -11.86
N CYS A 274 20.49 -3.01 -11.53
CA CYS A 274 19.51 -2.01 -11.17
C CYS A 274 19.33 -1.91 -9.65
N SER A 275 20.25 -1.21 -8.98
CA SER A 275 20.22 -1.02 -7.51
C SER A 275 19.05 -0.19 -6.98
N HIS A 276 18.28 0.44 -7.86
CA HIS A 276 17.13 1.27 -7.53
C HIS A 276 15.81 0.48 -7.46
N VAL A 277 15.76 -0.74 -8.02
CA VAL A 277 14.56 -1.56 -8.09
C VAL A 277 14.35 -2.29 -6.76
N THR A 278 13.43 -1.78 -5.95
CA THR A 278 13.09 -2.33 -4.64
C THR A 278 11.80 -3.16 -4.65
N SER A 279 10.99 -3.06 -5.70
CA SER A 279 9.76 -3.84 -5.90
C SER A 279 9.69 -4.34 -7.33
N LEU A 280 9.52 -5.64 -7.51
CA LEU A 280 9.43 -6.29 -8.81
C LEU A 280 8.15 -7.12 -8.91
N ILE A 281 7.35 -6.84 -9.95
CA ILE A 281 6.28 -7.72 -10.41
C ILE A 281 6.75 -8.37 -11.71
N LEU A 282 6.85 -9.69 -11.73
CA LEU A 282 7.26 -10.45 -12.88
C LEU A 282 6.16 -11.43 -13.26
N ALA A 283 5.57 -11.22 -14.43
CA ALA A 283 4.59 -12.12 -15.03
C ALA A 283 5.21 -12.77 -16.28
N VAL A 284 5.40 -14.09 -16.24
CA VAL A 284 5.95 -14.87 -17.38
C VAL A 284 4.97 -15.97 -17.73
N TRP A 285 4.50 -15.91 -18.96
CA TRP A 285 3.53 -16.85 -19.53
C TRP A 285 4.21 -17.77 -20.54
N GLN A 286 3.65 -18.95 -20.77
CA GLN A 286 4.08 -19.81 -21.88
C GLN A 286 3.95 -19.08 -23.24
N PRO A 287 4.83 -19.35 -24.23
CA PRO A 287 5.93 -20.33 -24.21
C PRO A 287 7.25 -19.81 -23.59
N LEU A 288 7.25 -18.60 -23.01
CA LEU A 288 8.49 -17.95 -22.55
C LEU A 288 8.98 -18.46 -21.19
N PHE A 289 8.12 -19.11 -20.43
CA PHE A 289 8.49 -19.75 -19.18
C PHE A 289 9.27 -21.06 -19.45
N ASN A 290 10.60 -20.97 -19.41
CA ASN A 290 11.53 -22.07 -19.66
C ASN A 290 12.75 -22.01 -18.72
N ARG A 291 13.60 -23.04 -18.77
CA ARG A 291 14.77 -23.19 -17.89
C ARG A 291 15.73 -22.00 -17.89
N ASP A 292 16.02 -21.44 -19.05
CA ASP A 292 16.93 -20.28 -19.17
C ASP A 292 16.35 -19.05 -18.48
N VAL A 293 15.07 -18.75 -18.73
CA VAL A 293 14.38 -17.62 -18.11
C VAL A 293 14.30 -17.81 -16.59
N CYS A 294 14.00 -19.01 -16.11
CA CYS A 294 14.03 -19.33 -14.68
C CYS A 294 15.42 -19.16 -14.06
N ALA A 295 16.48 -19.56 -14.76
CA ALA A 295 17.85 -19.38 -14.29
C ALA A 295 18.21 -17.90 -14.15
N LEU A 296 17.82 -17.05 -15.10
CA LEU A 296 18.02 -15.59 -15.02
C LEU A 296 17.25 -14.97 -13.85
N ILE A 297 16.00 -15.40 -13.63
CA ILE A 297 15.19 -14.96 -12.48
C ILE A 297 15.85 -15.37 -11.16
N ALA A 298 16.24 -16.64 -11.04
CA ALA A 298 16.89 -17.18 -9.85
C ALA A 298 18.23 -16.46 -9.56
N GLN A 299 19.04 -16.21 -10.60
CA GLN A 299 20.29 -15.47 -10.47
C GLN A 299 20.06 -14.05 -9.95
N TYR A 300 19.07 -13.33 -10.49
CA TYR A 300 18.73 -11.99 -10.03
C TYR A 300 18.26 -11.99 -8.57
N ILE A 301 17.31 -12.88 -8.21
CA ILE A 301 16.79 -12.98 -6.84
C ILE A 301 17.90 -13.30 -5.84
N THR A 302 18.83 -14.19 -6.20
CA THR A 302 19.96 -14.56 -5.34
C THR A 302 20.94 -13.39 -5.15
N ALA A 303 21.21 -12.63 -6.21
CA ALA A 303 22.22 -11.57 -6.18
C ALA A 303 21.74 -10.24 -5.59
N THR A 304 20.44 -9.95 -5.65
CA THR A 304 19.91 -8.66 -5.22
C THR A 304 19.85 -8.51 -3.69
N THR A 305 20.32 -7.37 -3.19
CA THR A 305 20.26 -7.00 -1.77
C THR A 305 19.30 -5.85 -1.48
N VAL A 306 18.68 -5.30 -2.52
CA VAL A 306 17.79 -4.12 -2.44
C VAL A 306 16.32 -4.46 -2.66
N LEU A 307 16.02 -5.64 -3.21
CA LEU A 307 14.66 -6.06 -3.53
C LEU A 307 13.88 -6.38 -2.24
N LYS A 308 12.89 -5.54 -1.93
CA LYS A 308 12.02 -5.67 -0.75
C LYS A 308 10.71 -6.37 -1.08
N GLU A 309 10.20 -6.22 -2.29
CA GLU A 309 8.90 -6.76 -2.72
C GLU A 309 9.07 -7.55 -4.01
N LEU A 310 8.58 -8.79 -4.05
CA LEU A 310 8.60 -9.62 -5.24
C LEU A 310 7.25 -10.30 -5.45
N LYS A 311 6.67 -10.09 -6.64
CA LYS A 311 5.52 -10.86 -7.12
C LYS A 311 5.90 -11.65 -8.35
N LEU A 312 5.77 -12.97 -8.27
CA LEU A 312 5.99 -13.90 -9.37
C LEU A 312 4.66 -14.49 -9.80
N THR A 313 4.31 -14.27 -11.07
CA THR A 313 3.19 -14.94 -11.74
C THR A 313 3.74 -15.72 -12.92
N LEU A 314 3.82 -17.04 -12.76
CA LEU A 314 4.46 -17.93 -13.72
C LEU A 314 3.42 -18.97 -14.10
N ALA A 315 2.90 -18.97 -15.32
CA ALA A 315 1.85 -19.92 -15.69
C ALA A 315 2.41 -21.05 -16.55
N SER A 316 2.17 -22.31 -16.13
CA SER A 316 2.49 -23.50 -16.93
C SER A 316 1.22 -24.19 -17.41
N ILE A 317 1.00 -24.25 -18.72
CA ILE A 317 -0.20 -24.86 -19.32
C ILE A 317 -0.01 -26.39 -19.51
N THR A 318 1.23 -26.90 -19.45
CA THR A 318 1.53 -28.30 -19.78
C THR A 318 2.11 -29.08 -18.60
N SER A 319 1.54 -30.26 -18.31
CA SER A 319 1.91 -31.12 -17.19
C SER A 319 3.17 -31.98 -17.42
N TYR A 320 4.14 -31.52 -18.20
CA TYR A 320 5.33 -32.34 -18.51
C TYR A 320 6.45 -32.17 -17.46
N PRO A 321 7.03 -33.27 -16.93
CA PRO A 321 7.88 -33.27 -15.74
C PRO A 321 9.39 -33.10 -16.00
N ALA A 322 9.83 -32.68 -17.20
CA ALA A 322 11.22 -32.93 -17.61
C ALA A 322 12.27 -31.99 -16.98
N ASP A 323 11.93 -30.75 -16.60
CA ASP A 323 12.89 -29.83 -15.97
C ASP A 323 12.21 -29.10 -14.80
N ARG A 324 12.37 -29.60 -13.57
CA ARG A 324 11.87 -28.92 -12.35
C ARG A 324 12.65 -27.62 -12.09
N VAL A 325 12.24 -26.55 -12.74
CA VAL A 325 12.80 -25.20 -12.59
C VAL A 325 12.42 -24.54 -11.25
N GLU A 326 11.36 -25.04 -10.61
CA GLU A 326 10.79 -24.52 -9.37
C GLU A 326 11.78 -24.65 -8.21
N ARG A 327 12.58 -25.73 -8.17
CA ARG A 327 13.61 -25.93 -7.15
C ARG A 327 14.66 -24.82 -7.17
N ALA A 328 15.15 -24.45 -8.35
CA ALA A 328 16.15 -23.40 -8.50
C ALA A 328 15.58 -22.03 -8.09
N LEU A 329 14.32 -21.75 -8.45
CA LEU A 329 13.61 -20.54 -8.00
C LEU A 329 13.43 -20.54 -6.48
N MET A 330 13.02 -21.66 -5.88
CA MET A 330 12.84 -21.78 -4.43
C MET A 330 14.16 -21.60 -3.68
N GLN A 331 15.26 -22.18 -4.17
CA GLN A 331 16.60 -21.97 -3.63
C GLN A 331 17.00 -20.50 -3.66
N ALA A 332 16.78 -19.81 -4.78
CA ALA A 332 17.07 -18.39 -4.90
C ALA A 332 16.24 -17.54 -3.93
N LEU A 333 14.93 -17.82 -3.82
CA LEU A 333 14.03 -17.13 -2.89
C LEU A 333 14.45 -17.32 -1.43
N CYS A 334 14.84 -18.54 -1.06
CA CYS A 334 15.29 -18.85 0.29
C CYS A 334 16.66 -18.23 0.61
N ALA A 335 17.55 -18.11 -0.39
CA ALA A 335 18.84 -17.45 -0.24
C ALA A 335 18.72 -15.92 -0.09
N ASN A 336 17.65 -15.30 -0.62
CA ASN A 336 17.49 -13.86 -0.54
C ASN A 336 17.16 -13.39 0.89
N GLU A 337 17.89 -12.38 1.38
CA GLU A 337 17.68 -11.81 2.72
C GLU A 337 17.00 -10.44 2.72
N SER A 338 16.86 -9.79 1.57
CA SER A 338 16.29 -8.44 1.46
C SER A 338 14.76 -8.43 1.36
N LEU A 339 14.15 -9.53 0.92
CA LEU A 339 12.70 -9.64 0.71
C LEU A 339 11.90 -9.46 2.00
N ARG A 340 10.94 -8.55 1.94
CA ARG A 340 9.92 -8.28 2.96
C ARG A 340 8.55 -8.81 2.58
N GLN A 341 8.23 -8.77 1.29
CA GLN A 341 6.96 -9.25 0.74
C GLN A 341 7.23 -10.19 -0.44
N LEU A 342 6.63 -11.37 -0.39
CA LEU A 342 6.70 -12.37 -1.44
C LEU A 342 5.30 -12.78 -1.87
N CYS A 343 5.00 -12.66 -3.16
CA CYS A 343 3.79 -13.19 -3.78
C CYS A 343 4.20 -14.20 -4.86
N MET A 344 3.67 -15.42 -4.77
CA MET A 344 3.92 -16.47 -5.75
C MET A 344 2.58 -17.03 -6.25
N THR A 345 2.41 -17.04 -7.56
CA THR A 345 1.22 -17.59 -8.23
C THR A 345 1.63 -18.42 -9.45
N GLY A 346 0.98 -19.56 -9.67
CA GLY A 346 1.15 -20.34 -10.91
C GLY A 346 2.25 -21.42 -10.90
N LEU A 347 2.88 -21.64 -9.74
CA LEU A 347 3.92 -22.66 -9.57
C LEU A 347 3.39 -23.90 -8.86
N ARG A 348 4.04 -25.04 -9.09
CA ARG A 348 3.81 -26.28 -8.34
C ARG A 348 5.06 -26.68 -7.60
N PHE A 349 4.93 -26.97 -6.32
CA PHE A 349 6.06 -27.31 -5.46
C PHE A 349 5.91 -28.74 -4.98
N ASN A 350 7.03 -29.42 -4.74
CA ASN A 350 7.01 -30.65 -3.95
C ASN A 350 7.19 -30.35 -2.46
N GLU A 351 6.97 -31.35 -1.62
CA GLU A 351 7.08 -31.22 -0.17
C GLU A 351 8.46 -30.70 0.30
N ALA A 352 9.55 -31.10 -0.37
CA ALA A 352 10.90 -30.66 -0.01
C ALA A 352 11.12 -29.17 -0.33
N GLU A 353 10.59 -28.66 -1.44
CA GLU A 353 10.62 -27.23 -1.77
C GLU A 353 9.76 -26.41 -0.82
N VAL A 354 8.60 -26.93 -0.43
CA VAL A 354 7.75 -26.29 0.59
C VAL A 354 8.48 -26.27 1.95
N GLN A 355 9.18 -27.34 2.32
CA GLN A 355 9.98 -27.38 3.55
C GLN A 355 11.05 -26.28 3.55
N MET A 356 11.74 -26.06 2.42
CA MET A 356 12.71 -24.96 2.31
C MET A 356 12.07 -23.58 2.59
N LEU A 357 10.87 -23.34 2.05
CA LEU A 357 10.13 -22.11 2.32
C LEU A 357 9.75 -21.99 3.80
N VAL A 358 9.31 -23.07 4.43
CA VAL A 358 8.97 -23.10 5.86
C VAL A 358 10.19 -22.78 6.72
N ASP A 359 11.34 -23.39 6.44
CA ASP A 359 12.60 -23.14 7.13
C ASP A 359 13.01 -21.66 6.97
N LYS A 360 12.86 -21.11 5.76
CA LYS A 360 13.09 -19.68 5.50
C LYS A 360 12.15 -18.80 6.31
N LEU A 361 10.85 -19.08 6.33
CA LEU A 361 9.88 -18.31 7.10
C LEU A 361 10.16 -18.36 8.59
N GLN A 362 10.61 -19.51 9.10
CA GLN A 362 10.98 -19.68 10.51
C GLN A 362 12.19 -18.82 10.89
N ALA A 363 13.24 -18.82 10.06
CA ALA A 363 14.50 -18.13 10.34
C ALA A 363 14.49 -16.64 9.96
N SER A 364 13.65 -16.24 9.00
CA SER A 364 13.67 -14.90 8.44
C SER A 364 13.21 -13.84 9.43
N ARG A 365 13.98 -12.75 9.50
CA ARG A 365 13.61 -11.50 10.19
C ARG A 365 13.14 -10.41 9.24
N THR A 366 13.17 -10.67 7.93
CA THR A 366 12.86 -9.69 6.90
C THR A 366 11.53 -9.97 6.20
N LEU A 367 11.27 -11.22 5.83
CA LEU A 367 10.06 -11.64 5.12
C LEU A 367 8.86 -11.65 6.07
N CYS A 368 8.02 -10.61 5.98
CA CYS A 368 6.89 -10.38 6.87
C CYS A 368 5.53 -10.55 6.19
N GLU A 369 5.47 -10.57 4.85
CA GLU A 369 4.23 -10.85 4.11
C GLU A 369 4.45 -11.94 3.05
N LEU A 370 3.56 -12.94 3.06
CA LEU A 370 3.56 -14.02 2.09
C LEU A 370 2.18 -14.17 1.44
N THR A 371 2.14 -14.17 0.13
CA THR A 371 0.97 -14.57 -0.66
C THR A 371 1.35 -15.79 -1.49
N PHE A 372 0.67 -16.91 -1.30
CA PHE A 372 1.04 -18.18 -1.91
C PHE A 372 -0.17 -18.87 -2.52
N TYR A 373 -0.27 -18.81 -3.85
CA TYR A 373 -1.33 -19.41 -4.66
C TYR A 373 -0.72 -20.35 -5.72
N PRO A 374 -0.25 -21.54 -5.31
CA PRO A 374 0.25 -22.54 -6.25
C PRO A 374 -0.86 -23.06 -7.17
N ASP A 375 -0.45 -23.68 -8.28
CA ASP A 375 -1.37 -24.30 -9.25
C ASP A 375 -1.91 -25.67 -8.80
N ASP A 376 -1.38 -26.22 -7.71
CA ASP A 376 -1.83 -27.46 -7.10
C ASP A 376 -2.23 -27.28 -5.63
N TYR A 377 -3.13 -28.13 -5.18
CA TYR A 377 -3.65 -28.09 -3.81
C TYR A 377 -2.62 -28.58 -2.78
N ASP A 378 -1.79 -29.55 -3.14
CA ASP A 378 -0.86 -30.23 -2.23
C ASP A 378 0.19 -29.26 -1.67
N SER A 379 0.72 -28.37 -2.51
CA SER A 379 1.64 -27.29 -2.14
C SER A 379 1.11 -26.42 -0.99
N THR A 380 -0.18 -26.06 -1.05
CA THR A 380 -0.81 -25.26 0.01
C THR A 380 -1.01 -26.08 1.29
N ILE A 381 -1.43 -27.33 1.16
CA ILE A 381 -1.63 -28.26 2.27
C ILE A 381 -0.31 -28.47 3.03
N TRP A 382 0.78 -28.80 2.33
CA TRP A 382 2.09 -28.99 2.92
C TRP A 382 2.59 -27.74 3.64
N LEU A 383 2.39 -26.55 3.05
CA LEU A 383 2.84 -25.29 3.66
C LEU A 383 2.13 -25.07 4.99
N VAL A 384 0.80 -25.21 5.03
CA VAL A 384 0.00 -24.97 6.23
C VAL A 384 0.32 -25.98 7.32
N GLN A 385 0.39 -27.28 6.99
CA GLN A 385 0.69 -28.34 7.95
C GLN A 385 2.07 -28.19 8.59
N LYS A 386 3.09 -27.80 7.80
CA LYS A 386 4.45 -27.62 8.29
C LYS A 386 4.65 -26.29 9.03
N LEU A 387 3.93 -25.24 8.64
CA LEU A 387 4.04 -23.92 9.27
C LEU A 387 3.28 -23.85 10.62
N SER A 388 2.10 -24.46 10.71
CA SER A 388 1.23 -24.51 11.90
C SER A 388 1.98 -24.79 13.22
N PRO A 389 2.81 -25.85 13.34
CA PRO A 389 3.48 -26.17 14.61
C PRO A 389 4.56 -25.16 15.03
N ILE A 390 5.10 -24.37 14.10
CA ILE A 390 6.25 -23.49 14.36
C ILE A 390 5.90 -21.98 14.35
N VAL A 391 4.78 -21.60 13.73
CA VAL A 391 4.40 -20.19 13.51
C VAL A 391 4.18 -19.42 14.81
N SER A 392 3.82 -20.12 15.91
CA SER A 392 3.65 -19.50 17.23
C SER A 392 4.93 -18.83 17.74
N ARG A 393 6.11 -19.33 17.34
CA ARG A 393 7.43 -18.76 17.68
C ARG A 393 7.91 -17.70 16.69
N ASN A 394 7.23 -17.56 15.55
CA ASN A 394 7.54 -16.55 14.55
C ASN A 394 6.85 -15.22 14.91
N TYR A 395 7.64 -14.15 15.02
CA TYR A 395 7.16 -12.78 15.23
C TYR A 395 7.36 -11.87 14.01
N THR A 396 7.84 -12.44 12.89
CA THR A 396 8.14 -11.71 11.66
C THR A 396 6.91 -11.57 10.78
N LEU A 397 6.19 -12.67 10.55
CA LEU A 397 5.04 -12.72 9.63
C LEU A 397 3.84 -11.96 10.19
N VAL A 398 3.40 -10.95 9.44
CA VAL A 398 2.25 -10.08 9.78
C VAL A 398 1.09 -10.23 8.81
N ARG A 399 1.32 -10.86 7.65
CA ARG A 399 0.28 -11.21 6.69
C ARG A 399 0.64 -12.51 6.00
N ILE A 400 -0.35 -13.38 5.87
CA ILE A 400 -0.28 -14.54 5.00
C ILE A 400 -1.59 -14.67 4.23
N GLU A 401 -1.50 -14.92 2.93
CA GLU A 401 -2.65 -15.13 2.05
C GLU A 401 -2.51 -16.46 1.32
N LEU A 402 -3.48 -17.33 1.55
CA LEU A 402 -3.52 -18.71 1.07
C LEU A 402 -4.90 -19.05 0.53
N PRO A 403 -5.01 -20.01 -0.40
CA PRO A 403 -6.26 -20.70 -0.67
C PRO A 403 -6.88 -21.26 0.62
N ARG A 404 -8.17 -20.97 0.85
CA ARG A 404 -8.88 -21.49 2.03
C ARG A 404 -9.44 -22.88 1.74
N HIS A 405 -9.00 -23.87 2.51
CA HIS A 405 -9.48 -25.25 2.42
C HIS A 405 -10.09 -25.71 3.74
N VAL A 406 -11.26 -26.35 3.66
CA VAL A 406 -12.01 -26.82 4.84
C VAL A 406 -11.19 -27.82 5.67
N VAL A 407 -10.41 -28.69 5.01
CA VAL A 407 -9.57 -29.72 5.65
C VAL A 407 -8.49 -29.10 6.55
N LEU A 408 -8.01 -27.91 6.24
CA LEU A 408 -6.92 -27.24 6.95
C LEU A 408 -7.39 -26.33 8.08
N ARG A 409 -8.66 -26.38 8.49
CA ARG A 409 -9.27 -25.35 9.36
C ARG A 409 -8.51 -25.12 10.66
N ALA A 410 -8.06 -26.20 11.32
CA ALA A 410 -7.32 -26.10 12.59
C ALA A 410 -5.92 -25.50 12.39
N ASP A 411 -5.14 -26.02 11.44
CA ASP A 411 -3.79 -25.53 11.15
C ASP A 411 -3.80 -24.09 10.62
N LEU A 412 -4.74 -23.78 9.73
CA LEU A 412 -4.93 -22.43 9.20
C LEU A 412 -5.33 -21.46 10.31
N PHE A 413 -6.11 -21.90 11.30
CA PHE A 413 -6.43 -21.06 12.46
C PHE A 413 -5.17 -20.75 13.29
N SER A 414 -4.30 -21.73 13.54
CA SER A 414 -3.03 -21.50 14.24
C SER A 414 -2.15 -20.48 13.50
N VAL A 415 -2.09 -20.58 12.18
CA VAL A 415 -1.36 -19.64 11.31
C VAL A 415 -2.01 -18.24 11.36
N ASP A 416 -3.32 -18.14 11.15
CA ASP A 416 -4.08 -16.88 11.18
C ASP A 416 -3.96 -16.18 12.55
N ASP A 417 -3.98 -16.94 13.65
CA ASP A 417 -3.86 -16.40 15.01
C ASP A 417 -2.47 -15.79 15.27
N ALA A 418 -1.41 -16.51 14.92
CA ALA A 418 -0.04 -16.01 15.08
C ALA A 418 0.20 -14.74 14.24
N VAL A 419 -0.28 -14.73 12.99
CA VAL A 419 -0.19 -13.57 12.09
C VAL A 419 -0.98 -12.37 12.65
N ARG A 420 -2.19 -12.61 13.15
CA ARG A 420 -3.02 -11.57 13.80
C ARG A 420 -2.36 -11.01 15.05
N ARG A 421 -1.77 -11.86 15.89
CA ARG A 421 -0.98 -11.45 17.07
C ARG A 421 0.17 -10.54 16.64
N ASN A 422 0.96 -10.95 15.65
CA ASN A 422 2.10 -10.18 15.17
C ASN A 422 1.68 -8.82 14.58
N ALA A 423 0.61 -8.78 13.78
CA ALA A 423 0.04 -7.53 13.25
C ALA A 423 -0.45 -6.59 14.37
N SER A 424 -1.03 -7.15 15.44
CA SER A 424 -1.43 -6.39 16.63
C SER A 424 -0.22 -5.80 17.35
N LEU A 425 0.85 -6.57 17.53
CA LEU A 425 2.12 -6.10 18.11
C LEU A 425 2.71 -4.95 17.28
N VAL A 426 2.78 -5.09 15.95
CA VAL A 426 3.21 -4.02 15.03
C VAL A 426 2.38 -2.75 15.21
N SER A 427 1.05 -2.86 15.27
CA SER A 427 0.19 -1.70 15.45
C SER A 427 0.41 -1.01 16.80
N ARG A 428 0.57 -1.78 17.88
CA ARG A 428 0.80 -1.26 19.24
C ARG A 428 2.16 -0.57 19.35
N ALA A 429 3.21 -1.21 18.83
CA ALA A 429 4.55 -0.64 18.78
C ALA A 429 4.58 0.66 17.96
N ALA A 430 3.91 0.70 16.81
CA ALA A 430 3.84 1.90 15.99
C ALA A 430 3.15 3.06 16.71
N HIS A 431 2.11 2.81 17.50
CA HIS A 431 1.50 3.83 18.35
C HIS A 431 2.46 4.36 19.42
N PHE A 432 3.30 3.52 20.01
CA PHE A 432 4.32 3.96 20.98
C PHE A 432 5.33 4.91 20.33
N VAL A 433 5.82 4.52 19.14
CA VAL A 433 6.76 5.32 18.34
C VAL A 433 6.12 6.64 17.90
N ALA A 434 4.83 6.64 17.57
CA ALA A 434 4.07 7.82 17.22
C ALA A 434 3.73 8.73 18.44
N GLY A 435 4.11 8.35 19.65
CA GLY A 435 4.01 9.20 20.85
C GLY A 435 3.00 8.72 21.91
N ARG A 436 2.25 7.64 21.67
CA ARG A 436 1.30 7.11 22.66
C ARG A 436 2.04 6.28 23.71
N LYS A 437 2.40 6.89 24.83
CA LYS A 437 3.20 6.29 25.91
C LYS A 437 2.38 5.41 26.86
N LEU A 438 1.90 4.27 26.35
CA LEU A 438 1.20 3.24 27.15
C LEU A 438 2.10 2.02 27.36
N ARG A 439 2.09 1.42 28.56
CA ARG A 439 2.94 0.26 28.93
C ARG A 439 2.85 -0.88 27.92
N TYR A 440 1.65 -1.35 27.61
CA TYR A 440 1.43 -2.45 26.66
C TYR A 440 1.87 -2.12 25.22
N CYS A 441 1.95 -0.84 24.85
CA CYS A 441 2.49 -0.40 23.57
C CYS A 441 4.03 -0.42 23.58
N ALA A 442 4.65 -0.10 24.71
CA ALA A 442 6.10 -0.19 24.91
C ALA A 442 6.56 -1.65 24.93
N ALA A 443 5.85 -2.53 25.63
CA ALA A 443 6.14 -3.97 25.65
C ALA A 443 6.06 -4.59 24.24
N ALA A 444 5.06 -4.19 23.45
CA ALA A 444 4.97 -4.60 22.05
C ALA A 444 6.19 -4.13 21.25
N LEU A 445 6.65 -2.89 21.44
CA LEU A 445 7.86 -2.40 20.77
C LEU A 445 9.10 -3.17 21.20
N GLU A 446 9.27 -3.45 22.50
CA GLU A 446 10.39 -4.25 23.01
C GLU A 446 10.50 -5.58 22.25
N GLN A 447 9.37 -6.27 22.07
CA GLN A 447 9.31 -7.58 21.46
C GLN A 447 9.65 -7.60 19.96
N ILE A 448 9.26 -6.57 19.21
CA ILE A 448 9.25 -6.59 17.73
C ILE A 448 9.90 -5.37 17.06
N HIS A 449 10.72 -4.58 17.77
CA HIS A 449 11.35 -3.36 17.21
C HIS A 449 12.13 -3.59 15.90
N TRP A 450 12.59 -4.82 15.65
CA TRP A 450 13.30 -5.26 14.46
C TRP A 450 12.38 -5.61 13.26
N ASN A 451 11.08 -5.77 13.48
CA ASN A 451 10.14 -6.21 12.43
C ASN A 451 9.97 -5.12 11.35
N PRO A 452 10.23 -5.42 10.06
CA PRO A 452 10.16 -4.42 8.99
C PRO A 452 8.79 -3.78 8.79
N ALA A 453 7.69 -4.49 9.09
CA ALA A 453 6.33 -3.96 8.96
C ALA A 453 6.07 -2.78 9.91
N LEU A 454 6.87 -2.65 10.97
CA LEU A 454 6.78 -1.52 11.90
C LEU A 454 7.08 -0.18 11.21
N VAL A 455 8.04 -0.15 10.29
CA VAL A 455 8.41 1.07 9.56
C VAL A 455 7.22 1.58 8.75
N ALA A 456 6.63 0.72 7.93
CA ALA A 456 5.45 1.06 7.12
C ALA A 456 4.26 1.53 7.98
N LYS A 457 4.06 0.90 9.14
CA LYS A 457 2.99 1.29 10.07
C LYS A 457 3.26 2.65 10.72
N VAL A 458 4.51 2.95 11.08
CA VAL A 458 4.92 4.26 11.63
C VAL A 458 4.81 5.35 10.57
N GLN A 459 5.24 5.12 9.33
CA GLN A 459 5.04 6.04 8.21
C GLN A 459 3.57 6.42 8.06
N ALA A 460 2.68 5.42 8.06
CA ALA A 460 1.24 5.64 7.93
C ALA A 460 0.63 6.42 9.10
N LEU A 461 1.02 6.11 10.34
CA LEU A 461 0.46 6.74 11.54
C LEU A 461 1.03 8.15 11.79
N ALA A 462 2.34 8.33 11.63
CA ALA A 462 3.04 9.59 11.89
C ALA A 462 3.11 10.52 10.67
N ARG A 463 2.75 10.02 9.46
CA ARG A 463 2.80 10.75 8.19
C ARG A 463 4.21 11.25 7.84
N VAL A 464 5.19 10.38 8.03
CA VAL A 464 6.62 10.62 7.77
C VAL A 464 7.15 9.66 6.70
N ASP A 465 8.31 9.96 6.13
CA ASP A 465 8.98 9.06 5.16
C ASP A 465 9.62 7.83 5.84
N GLU A 466 10.14 6.89 5.03
CA GLU A 466 10.70 5.61 5.51
C GLU A 466 11.92 5.84 6.40
N ASN A 467 12.79 6.80 6.05
CA ASN A 467 14.03 7.06 6.78
C ASN A 467 13.73 7.71 8.13
N GLU A 468 12.80 8.65 8.17
CA GLU A 468 12.36 9.26 9.43
C GLU A 468 11.67 8.23 10.33
N ALA A 469 10.78 7.40 9.79
CA ALA A 469 10.14 6.32 10.54
C ALA A 469 11.17 5.35 11.13
N ALA A 470 12.12 4.89 10.32
CA ALA A 470 13.21 4.01 10.75
C ALA A 470 14.10 4.67 11.82
N SER A 471 14.43 5.94 11.65
CA SER A 471 15.20 6.72 12.63
C SER A 471 14.50 6.83 13.98
N ARG A 472 13.19 7.12 13.99
CA ARG A 472 12.38 7.17 15.21
C ARG A 472 12.35 5.81 15.93
N ILE A 473 12.16 4.72 15.18
CA ILE A 473 12.19 3.36 15.74
C ILE A 473 13.57 3.07 16.34
N SER A 474 14.64 3.34 15.60
CA SER A 474 16.02 3.10 16.03
C SER A 474 16.37 3.90 17.30
N LYS A 475 16.00 5.18 17.35
CA LYS A 475 16.23 6.04 18.52
C LYS A 475 15.56 5.44 19.77
N ILE A 476 14.29 5.08 19.67
CA ILE A 476 13.57 4.52 20.81
C ILE A 476 14.14 3.15 21.19
N ALA A 477 14.42 2.27 20.22
CA ALA A 477 15.00 0.96 20.48
C ALA A 477 16.37 1.02 21.16
N LYS A 478 17.16 2.07 20.93
CA LYS A 478 18.43 2.33 21.64
C LYS A 478 18.21 2.81 23.08
N THR A 479 17.25 3.72 23.29
CA THR A 479 17.01 4.30 24.63
C THR A 479 16.14 3.43 25.53
N LEU A 480 15.31 2.55 24.98
CA LEU A 480 14.34 1.75 25.74
C LEU A 480 15.01 0.78 26.74
N PRO A 481 16.17 0.17 26.43
CA PRO A 481 16.90 -0.66 27.38
C PRO A 481 17.59 0.13 28.50
N GLU A 482 17.84 1.43 28.34
CA GLU A 482 18.46 2.28 29.37
C GLU A 482 17.54 2.43 30.59
N LEU A 483 18.09 2.62 31.79
CA LEU A 483 17.36 2.65 33.05
C LEU A 483 16.16 3.62 33.02
N ASP A 484 16.40 4.88 32.65
CA ASP A 484 15.36 5.90 32.56
C ASP A 484 14.36 5.64 31.42
N GLY A 485 14.83 5.09 30.31
CA GLY A 485 13.97 4.73 29.18
C GLY A 485 13.00 3.62 29.55
N PHE A 486 13.50 2.57 30.19
CA PHE A 486 12.72 1.44 30.67
C PHE A 486 11.73 1.86 31.75
N MET A 487 12.17 2.54 32.80
CA MET A 487 11.30 2.90 33.93
C MET A 487 10.16 3.84 33.51
N ARG A 488 10.42 4.76 32.57
CA ARG A 488 9.35 5.58 31.96
C ARG A 488 8.38 4.77 31.12
N ALA A 489 8.90 3.84 30.31
CA ALA A 489 8.09 3.02 29.43
C ALA A 489 7.21 2.03 30.21
N ALA A 490 7.73 1.51 31.32
CA ALA A 490 7.02 0.64 32.25
C ALA A 490 6.01 1.42 33.12
N GLY A 491 6.14 2.75 33.22
CA GLY A 491 5.25 3.59 34.02
C GLY A 491 5.66 3.77 35.48
N VAL A 492 6.86 3.31 35.85
CA VAL A 492 7.41 3.41 37.22
C VAL A 492 7.76 4.86 37.57
N VAL A 493 8.33 5.60 36.61
CA VAL A 493 8.72 7.01 36.79
C VAL A 493 8.19 7.89 35.66
N LYS A 494 7.99 9.17 35.94
CA LYS A 494 7.54 10.14 34.94
C LYS A 494 8.67 10.70 34.07
N TYR A 495 9.85 10.93 34.65
CA TYR A 495 10.95 11.64 33.99
C TYR A 495 12.28 10.89 34.04
N SER A 496 12.78 10.57 35.23
CA SER A 496 14.03 9.84 35.44
C SER A 496 13.98 9.10 36.77
N VAL A 497 14.85 8.12 36.92
CA VAL A 497 15.08 7.42 38.18
C VAL A 497 15.95 8.30 39.07
N VAL A 498 15.44 8.62 40.26
CA VAL A 498 16.16 9.34 41.30
C VAL A 498 15.90 8.61 42.61
N CYS A 499 16.95 8.41 43.39
CA CYS A 499 16.84 7.81 44.72
C CYS A 499 16.90 8.89 45.80
N HIS A 500 16.21 8.67 46.92
CA HIS A 500 16.36 9.52 48.11
C HIS A 500 17.75 9.37 48.70
N ALA A 501 18.32 10.48 49.17
CA ALA A 501 19.60 10.48 49.88
C ALA A 501 19.54 9.54 51.10
N ARG A 502 20.64 8.81 51.35
CA ARG A 502 20.81 7.91 52.48
C ARG A 502 22.18 8.10 53.10
N ASP A 503 22.25 7.96 54.42
CA ASP A 503 23.48 8.11 55.20
C ASP A 503 24.10 6.75 55.58
N ASP A 504 23.52 5.63 55.14
CA ASP A 504 23.94 4.28 55.50
C ASP A 504 24.99 3.66 54.56
N GLY A 505 25.43 4.41 53.55
CA GLY A 505 26.46 4.00 52.60
C GLY A 505 26.07 2.83 51.67
N GLN A 506 24.81 2.42 51.68
CA GLN A 506 24.32 1.32 50.85
C GLN A 506 24.09 1.79 49.40
N LYS A 507 24.47 0.94 48.44
CA LYS A 507 24.22 1.21 47.01
C LYS A 507 22.72 1.15 46.70
N GLN A 508 22.27 2.09 45.90
CA GLN A 508 20.90 2.20 45.39
C GLN A 508 20.85 1.89 43.89
N LEU A 509 19.64 1.88 43.33
CA LEU A 509 19.42 1.61 41.91
C LEU A 509 20.16 2.60 40.99
N VAL A 510 20.27 3.87 41.39
CA VAL A 510 21.00 4.91 40.63
C VAL A 510 22.52 4.72 40.65
N ASP A 511 23.04 3.92 41.59
CA ASP A 511 24.48 3.61 41.69
C ASP A 511 24.87 2.39 40.84
N ILE A 512 23.91 1.76 40.17
CA ILE A 512 24.15 0.69 39.21
C ILE A 512 24.62 1.31 37.90
N ASP A 513 25.82 0.93 37.45
CA ASP A 513 26.31 1.35 36.15
C ASP A 513 25.48 0.78 34.99
N GLY A 514 25.68 1.36 33.79
CA GLY A 514 24.91 0.99 32.60
C GLY A 514 25.05 -0.48 32.22
N ASP A 515 26.23 -1.07 32.38
CA ASP A 515 26.50 -2.46 31.99
C ASP A 515 25.81 -3.45 32.93
N CYS A 516 25.88 -3.19 34.23
CA CYS A 516 25.15 -3.95 35.25
C CYS A 516 23.63 -3.86 35.02
N TRP A 517 23.11 -2.67 34.73
CA TRP A 517 21.69 -2.49 34.41
C TRP A 517 21.30 -3.27 33.14
N LEU A 518 22.08 -3.18 32.07
CA LEU A 518 21.83 -3.93 30.84
C LEU A 518 21.87 -5.44 31.07
N HIS A 519 22.70 -5.92 32.00
CA HIS A 519 22.73 -7.33 32.40
C HIS A 519 21.42 -7.74 33.09
N ILE A 520 20.94 -6.95 34.06
CA ILE A 520 19.62 -7.14 34.70
C ILE A 520 18.51 -7.13 33.64
N ARG A 521 18.60 -6.20 32.68
CA ARG A 521 17.59 -5.98 31.63
C ARG A 521 17.39 -7.18 30.70
N ARG A 522 18.34 -8.12 30.64
CA ARG A 522 18.19 -9.38 29.91
C ARG A 522 17.11 -10.28 30.51
N TYR A 523 16.83 -10.14 31.81
CA TYR A 523 15.88 -10.97 32.56
C TYR A 523 14.58 -10.24 32.90
N LEU A 524 14.56 -8.91 32.83
CA LEU A 524 13.39 -8.09 33.17
C LEU A 524 12.76 -7.48 31.93
N LYS A 525 11.49 -7.81 31.63
CA LYS A 525 10.67 -7.27 30.53
C LYS A 525 9.73 -6.18 31.02
N ILE A 526 9.23 -5.36 30.09
CA ILE A 526 8.24 -4.31 30.45
C ILE A 526 6.97 -4.93 31.04
N ASP A 527 6.55 -6.10 30.54
CA ASP A 527 5.37 -6.80 31.03
C ASP A 527 5.57 -7.49 32.39
N ASP A 528 6.81 -7.57 32.91
CA ASP A 528 7.09 -8.12 34.25
C ASP A 528 6.81 -7.09 35.37
N VAL A 529 6.65 -5.81 35.02
CA VAL A 529 6.37 -4.74 35.99
C VAL A 529 4.88 -4.75 36.33
N VAL A 530 4.58 -5.21 37.54
CA VAL A 530 3.22 -5.24 38.12
C VAL A 530 2.75 -3.82 38.45
N ASP A 531 1.43 -3.59 38.36
CA ASP A 531 0.77 -2.32 38.70
C ASP A 531 0.78 -2.01 40.21
#